data_AF-F2CT00-F1
#
_entry.id   AF-F2CT00-F1
#
_cell.length_a   1.000
_cell.length_b   1.000
_cell.length_c   1.000
_cell.angle_alpha   90.00
_cell.angle_beta   90.00
_cell.angle_gamma   90.00
#
_symmetry.space_group_name_H-M   'P 1'
#
loop_
_entity.id
_entity.type
_entity.pdbx_description
1 polymer ?
#
loop_
_entity_poly.entity_id
_entity_poly.type
_entity_poly.pdbx_seq_one_letter_code
_entity_poly.pdbx_strand_id
1 'polypeptide(L)'
;MAFAVSDELLGTFVPIAVYWLYSGLYIVLDRMEIDDYRLHPKGEEAVKNVVSKWTVVKGVLVQQGFQIAVSLLLFTIIGDDNGTVRKQPPALVIALQFIIAMFVMDTWQYFMHRYMHINKFLYKHIHSKHHTLVVPYAFGALYNHPLEGLILDTIGGALSFLVAGMTPRTAIFFFSFATIKTVDDHCGLWLPGNILHMLFSNNSAYHDIHHQLYGNKYNFSQPFFVMWDKILGTYMPYTLEERKGGGLEARPVNLGLAAQSKSD
;
A
#
# COMPACT_ATOMS: atom_id res chain seq x y z
N MET A 1 -21.23 20.59 -25.22
CA MET A 1 -19.77 20.66 -25.04
C MET A 1 -19.41 19.73 -23.89
N ALA A 2 -18.70 18.65 -24.15
CA ALA A 2 -18.19 17.81 -23.06
C ALA A 2 -17.06 18.59 -22.39
N PHE A 3 -17.15 18.81 -21.08
CA PHE A 3 -16.03 19.34 -20.31
C PHE A 3 -14.88 18.34 -20.41
N ALA A 4 -13.86 18.63 -21.22
CA ALA A 4 -12.64 17.83 -21.22
C ALA A 4 -11.91 18.12 -19.91
N VAL A 5 -11.91 17.16 -18.99
CA VAL A 5 -11.12 17.22 -17.75
C VAL A 5 -9.65 17.03 -18.12
N SER A 6 -8.75 17.83 -17.55
CA SER A 6 -7.31 17.73 -17.85
C SER A 6 -6.71 16.43 -17.31
N ASP A 7 -5.66 15.91 -17.96
CA ASP A 7 -4.98 14.69 -17.51
C ASP A 7 -4.38 14.88 -16.10
N GLU A 8 -4.06 16.11 -15.69
CA GLU A 8 -3.55 16.42 -14.34
C GLU A 8 -4.64 16.29 -13.29
N LEU A 9 -5.83 16.86 -13.54
CA LEU A 9 -6.99 16.67 -12.67
C LEU A 9 -7.37 15.19 -12.57
N LEU A 10 -7.35 14.47 -13.69
CA LEU A 10 -7.56 13.02 -13.69
C LEU A 10 -6.45 12.31 -12.89
N GLY A 11 -5.19 12.73 -13.02
CA GLY A 11 -4.06 12.25 -12.24
C GLY A 11 -4.24 12.40 -10.73
N THR A 12 -4.85 13.50 -10.29
CA THR A 12 -5.15 13.75 -8.88
C THR A 12 -6.32 12.89 -8.37
N PHE A 13 -7.43 12.84 -9.12
CA PHE A 13 -8.69 12.28 -8.59
C PHE A 13 -8.94 10.81 -8.94
N VAL A 14 -8.42 10.29 -10.05
CA VAL A 14 -8.68 8.90 -10.48
C VAL A 14 -8.10 7.88 -9.48
N PRO A 15 -6.85 7.98 -9.02
CA PRO A 15 -6.33 7.05 -8.01
C PRO A 15 -7.14 7.07 -6.71
N ILE A 16 -7.62 8.25 -6.29
CA ILE A 16 -8.49 8.39 -5.11
C ILE A 16 -9.84 7.70 -5.31
N ALA A 17 -10.45 7.86 -6.48
CA ALA A 17 -11.69 7.17 -6.81
C ALA A 17 -11.48 5.63 -6.82
N VAL A 18 -10.38 5.17 -7.44
CA VAL A 18 -9.99 3.76 -7.46
C VAL A 18 -9.77 3.22 -6.05
N TYR A 19 -9.11 3.99 -5.17
CA TYR A 19 -8.90 3.63 -3.76
C TYR A 19 -10.21 3.29 -3.06
N TRP A 20 -11.21 4.17 -3.15
CA TRP A 20 -12.48 3.99 -2.45
C TRP A 20 -13.35 2.91 -3.10
N LEU A 21 -13.34 2.81 -4.43
CA LEU A 21 -14.07 1.75 -5.15
C LEU A 21 -13.52 0.37 -4.80
N TYR A 22 -12.19 0.21 -4.84
CA TYR A 22 -11.55 -1.08 -4.58
C TYR A 22 -11.59 -1.43 -3.07
N SER A 23 -11.45 -0.45 -2.18
CA SER A 23 -11.71 -0.66 -0.75
C SER A 23 -13.18 -1.03 -0.48
N GLY A 24 -14.11 -0.41 -1.19
CA GLY A 24 -15.54 -0.71 -1.12
C GLY A 24 -15.86 -2.15 -1.53
N LEU A 25 -15.18 -2.68 -2.55
CA LEU A 25 -15.27 -4.09 -2.93
C LEU A 25 -14.91 -5.00 -1.75
N TYR A 26 -13.80 -4.73 -1.06
CA TYR A 26 -13.40 -5.49 0.12
C TYR A 26 -14.39 -5.36 1.29
N ILE A 27 -15.06 -4.21 1.46
CA ILE A 27 -16.13 -4.05 2.45
C ILE A 27 -17.35 -4.92 2.09
N VAL A 28 -17.69 -5.03 0.79
CA VAL A 28 -18.77 -5.92 0.35
C VAL A 28 -18.39 -7.38 0.58
N LEU A 29 -17.15 -7.76 0.24
CA LEU A 29 -16.61 -9.10 0.50
C LEU A 29 -16.64 -9.45 1.99
N ASP A 30 -16.32 -8.51 2.89
CA ASP A 30 -16.37 -8.71 4.35
C ASP A 30 -17.78 -9.06 4.89
N ARG A 31 -18.84 -8.75 4.11
CA ARG A 31 -20.22 -9.11 4.42
C ARG A 31 -20.65 -10.48 3.87
N MET A 32 -19.83 -11.09 3.02
CA MET A 32 -20.08 -12.43 2.47
C MET A 32 -19.53 -13.51 3.41
N GLU A 33 -19.93 -14.77 3.19
CA GLU A 33 -19.46 -15.93 3.95
C GLU A 33 -18.08 -16.40 3.45
N ILE A 34 -17.07 -15.54 3.61
CA ILE A 34 -15.68 -15.78 3.17
C ILE A 34 -14.69 -15.82 4.35
N ASP A 35 -15.18 -16.13 5.55
CA ASP A 35 -14.37 -16.10 6.78
C ASP A 35 -13.16 -17.07 6.72
N ASP A 36 -13.26 -18.14 5.90
CA ASP A 36 -12.18 -19.10 5.65
C ASP A 36 -10.96 -18.52 4.92
N TYR A 37 -11.08 -17.33 4.33
CA TYR A 37 -9.99 -16.65 3.63
C TYR A 37 -9.37 -15.52 4.45
N ARG A 38 -9.79 -15.31 5.70
CA ARG A 38 -9.35 -14.15 6.49
C ARG A 38 -8.10 -14.46 7.29
N LEU A 39 -7.14 -13.54 7.28
CA LEU A 39 -5.91 -13.62 8.06
C LEU A 39 -6.12 -13.40 9.57
N HIS A 40 -7.23 -12.74 9.94
CA HIS A 40 -7.68 -12.57 11.32
C HIS A 40 -9.14 -12.98 11.50
N PRO A 41 -9.55 -13.48 12.67
CA PRO A 41 -10.96 -13.69 13.04
C PRO A 41 -11.83 -12.44 12.85
N LYS A 42 -13.11 -12.66 12.55
CA LYS A 42 -14.08 -11.56 12.39
C LYS A 42 -14.22 -10.73 13.65
N GLY A 43 -14.07 -9.41 13.51
CA GLY A 43 -14.23 -8.48 14.61
C GLY A 43 -12.96 -8.30 15.45
N GLU A 44 -11.90 -9.06 15.18
CA GLU A 44 -10.61 -8.87 15.84
C GLU A 44 -10.06 -7.45 15.58
N GLU A 45 -10.35 -6.89 14.41
CA GLU A 45 -9.98 -5.52 14.07
C GLU A 45 -10.66 -4.48 14.97
N ALA A 46 -11.80 -4.79 15.60
CA ALA A 46 -12.48 -3.91 16.55
C ALA A 46 -11.90 -4.02 17.98
N VAL A 47 -11.16 -5.09 18.27
CA VAL A 47 -10.57 -5.38 19.58
C VAL A 47 -9.09 -4.98 19.63
N LYS A 48 -8.33 -5.31 18.57
CA LYS A 48 -6.88 -5.12 18.53
C LYS A 48 -6.44 -3.76 17.99
N ASN A 49 -7.23 -3.14 17.12
CA ASN A 49 -6.86 -1.81 16.61
C ASN A 49 -7.14 -0.73 17.65
N VAL A 50 -6.23 0.22 17.76
CA VAL A 50 -6.30 1.29 18.77
C VAL A 50 -7.37 2.33 18.41
N VAL A 51 -7.72 2.44 17.12
CA VAL A 51 -8.64 3.46 16.60
C VAL A 51 -9.85 2.83 15.91
N SER A 52 -10.98 3.53 15.96
CA SER A 52 -12.20 3.12 15.28
C SER A 52 -12.08 3.21 13.75
N LYS A 53 -12.85 2.39 13.02
CA LYS A 53 -12.99 2.47 11.55
C LYS A 53 -13.37 3.88 11.07
N TRP A 54 -14.16 4.63 11.84
CA TRP A 54 -14.54 6.00 11.48
C TRP A 54 -13.40 7.01 11.64
N THR A 55 -12.58 6.86 12.68
CA THR A 55 -11.33 7.63 12.84
C THR A 55 -10.41 7.41 11.64
N VAL A 56 -10.37 6.17 11.15
CA VAL A 56 -9.56 5.76 10.00
C VAL A 56 -10.04 6.42 8.72
N VAL A 57 -11.35 6.35 8.43
CA VAL A 57 -11.95 7.06 7.28
C VAL A 57 -11.63 8.56 7.31
N LYS A 58 -11.80 9.23 8.46
CA LYS A 58 -11.45 10.65 8.59
C LYS A 58 -9.96 10.89 8.33
N GLY A 59 -9.09 10.04 8.86
CA GLY A 59 -7.66 10.15 8.67
C GLY A 59 -7.24 10.01 7.21
N VAL A 60 -7.84 9.06 6.49
CA VAL A 60 -7.61 8.87 5.05
C VAL A 60 -8.12 10.09 4.26
N LEU A 61 -9.30 10.62 4.57
CA LEU A 61 -9.82 11.82 3.91
C LEU A 61 -8.94 13.06 4.14
N VAL A 62 -8.38 13.22 5.35
CA VAL A 62 -7.42 14.29 5.65
C VAL A 62 -6.14 14.11 4.83
N GLN A 63 -5.63 12.88 4.77
CA GLN A 63 -4.43 12.54 4.00
C GLN A 63 -4.64 12.81 2.50
N GLN A 64 -5.77 12.36 1.93
CA GLN A 64 -6.12 12.59 0.53
C GLN A 64 -6.37 14.07 0.24
N GLY A 65 -7.04 14.79 1.15
CA GLY A 65 -7.23 16.24 1.03
C GLY A 65 -5.90 17.00 0.99
N PHE A 66 -4.94 16.58 1.82
CA PHE A 66 -3.58 17.12 1.80
C PHE A 66 -2.86 16.79 0.48
N GLN A 67 -2.94 15.55 -0.01
CA GLN A 67 -2.36 15.16 -1.30
C GLN A 67 -2.97 15.92 -2.48
N ILE A 68 -4.30 16.13 -2.49
CA ILE A 68 -4.99 16.95 -3.49
C ILE A 68 -4.44 18.38 -3.44
N ALA A 69 -4.34 18.98 -2.26
CA ALA A 69 -3.82 20.35 -2.13
C ALA A 69 -2.38 20.48 -2.64
N VAL A 70 -1.51 19.52 -2.31
CA VAL A 70 -0.13 19.49 -2.81
C VAL A 70 -0.10 19.29 -4.33
N SER A 71 -0.90 18.36 -4.87
CA SER A 71 -0.98 18.09 -6.30
C SER A 71 -1.46 19.30 -7.10
N LEU A 72 -2.49 20.01 -6.62
CA LEU A 72 -2.99 21.22 -7.24
C LEU A 72 -1.98 22.37 -7.16
N LEU A 73 -1.26 22.52 -6.03
CA LEU A 73 -0.19 23.51 -5.91
C LEU A 73 0.98 23.20 -6.85
N LEU A 74 1.37 21.94 -6.98
CA LEU A 74 2.40 21.54 -7.94
C LEU A 74 1.95 21.82 -9.38
N PHE A 75 0.67 21.61 -9.68
CA PHE A 75 0.10 21.94 -10.98
C PHE A 75 0.17 23.45 -11.28
N THR A 76 -0.10 24.33 -10.30
CA THR A 76 0.00 25.78 -10.54
C THR A 76 1.44 26.27 -10.71
N ILE A 77 2.43 25.57 -10.15
CA ILE A 77 3.85 25.93 -10.23
C ILE A 77 4.52 25.34 -11.49
N ILE A 78 4.18 24.11 -11.84
CA ILE A 78 4.87 23.30 -12.85
C ILE A 78 4.04 23.15 -14.13
N GLY A 79 2.76 23.52 -14.10
CA GLY A 79 1.85 23.44 -15.24
C GLY A 79 2.42 24.15 -16.46
N ASP A 80 2.67 23.38 -17.52
CA ASP A 80 3.12 23.90 -18.80
C ASP A 80 1.87 24.24 -19.64
N ASP A 81 1.52 25.53 -19.69
CA ASP A 81 0.37 26.06 -20.44
C ASP A 81 0.55 25.97 -21.97
N ASN A 82 1.66 25.40 -22.45
CA ASN A 82 1.99 25.34 -23.89
C ASN A 82 1.08 24.43 -24.72
N GLY A 83 0.05 23.79 -24.15
CA GLY A 83 -0.96 23.04 -24.89
C GLY A 83 -0.40 21.88 -25.73
N THR A 84 0.83 21.43 -25.43
CA THR A 84 1.47 20.36 -26.18
C THR A 84 0.89 19.02 -25.75
N VAL A 85 0.03 18.44 -26.59
CA VAL A 85 -0.50 17.10 -26.37
C VAL A 85 0.65 16.10 -26.48
N ARG A 86 1.15 15.61 -25.33
CA ARG A 86 2.14 14.52 -25.31
C ARG A 86 1.52 13.28 -25.92
N LYS A 87 2.04 12.87 -27.08
CA LYS A 87 1.62 11.63 -27.74
C LYS A 87 1.89 10.43 -26.83
N GLN A 88 0.90 9.56 -26.69
CA GLN A 88 1.06 8.32 -25.92
C GLN A 88 2.13 7.42 -26.53
N PRO A 89 3.07 6.88 -25.73
CA PRO A 89 4.04 5.91 -26.21
C PRO A 89 3.36 4.60 -26.68
N PRO A 90 4.05 3.78 -27.48
CA PRO A 90 3.59 2.43 -27.80
C PRO A 90 3.42 1.58 -26.53
N ALA A 91 2.54 0.56 -26.59
CA ALA A 91 2.23 -0.31 -25.46
C ALA A 91 3.47 -0.95 -24.81
N LEU A 92 4.46 -1.36 -25.62
CA LEU A 92 5.72 -1.91 -25.11
C LEU A 92 6.51 -0.88 -24.28
N VAL A 93 6.54 0.37 -24.72
CA VAL A 93 7.20 1.44 -23.96
C VAL A 93 6.45 1.66 -22.66
N ILE A 94 5.12 1.75 -22.68
CA ILE A 94 4.30 1.87 -21.47
C ILE A 94 4.57 0.71 -20.49
N ALA A 95 4.68 -0.53 -20.99
CA ALA A 95 4.99 -1.68 -20.15
C ALA A 95 6.38 -1.58 -19.49
N LEU A 96 7.41 -1.13 -20.25
CA LEU A 96 8.74 -0.87 -19.69
C LEU A 96 8.72 0.27 -18.67
N GLN A 97 7.96 1.34 -18.93
CA GLN A 97 7.78 2.43 -17.98
C GLN A 97 7.15 1.95 -16.68
N PHE A 98 6.15 1.07 -16.73
CA PHE A 98 5.57 0.44 -15.55
C PHE A 98 6.61 -0.34 -14.76
N ILE A 99 7.40 -1.18 -15.43
CA ILE A 99 8.45 -1.98 -14.76
C ILE A 99 9.46 -1.06 -14.07
N ILE A 100 9.98 -0.05 -14.76
CA ILE A 100 10.92 0.92 -14.19
C ILE A 100 10.29 1.65 -13.00
N ALA A 101 9.05 2.12 -13.16
CA ALA A 101 8.32 2.85 -12.12
C ALA A 101 8.08 1.99 -10.87
N MET A 102 7.80 0.68 -11.01
CA MET A 102 7.69 -0.26 -9.88
C MET A 102 9.01 -0.36 -9.11
N PHE A 103 10.14 -0.56 -9.80
CA PHE A 103 11.44 -0.64 -9.14
C PHE A 103 11.85 0.66 -8.45
N VAL A 104 11.58 1.82 -9.07
CA VAL A 104 11.85 3.13 -8.46
C VAL A 104 10.98 3.34 -7.22
N MET A 105 9.69 3.02 -7.33
CA MET A 105 8.74 3.17 -6.22
C MET A 105 9.14 2.29 -5.04
N ASP A 106 9.35 1.00 -5.28
CA ASP A 106 9.75 0.03 -4.26
C ASP A 106 11.05 0.43 -3.58
N THR A 107 12.02 0.95 -4.34
CA THR A 107 13.29 1.42 -3.78
C THR A 107 13.06 2.59 -2.84
N TRP A 108 12.36 3.62 -3.28
CA TRP A 108 12.08 4.78 -2.45
C TRP A 108 11.27 4.40 -1.19
N GLN A 109 10.18 3.67 -1.39
CA GLN A 109 9.28 3.22 -0.34
C GLN A 109 10.01 2.36 0.69
N TYR A 110 10.79 1.36 0.27
CA TYR A 110 11.55 0.52 1.20
C TYR A 110 12.46 1.34 2.11
N PHE A 111 13.31 2.20 1.53
CA PHE A 111 14.31 2.94 2.31
C PHE A 111 13.64 3.94 3.25
N MET A 112 12.59 4.63 2.79
CA MET A 112 11.89 5.58 3.63
C MET A 112 11.08 4.91 4.72
N HIS A 113 10.39 3.81 4.40
CA HIS A 113 9.60 3.04 5.35
C HIS A 113 10.49 2.48 6.46
N ARG A 114 11.58 1.80 6.07
CA ARG A 114 12.58 1.31 7.03
C ARG A 114 13.17 2.45 7.86
N TYR A 115 13.49 3.60 7.25
CA TYR A 115 14.01 4.75 7.97
C TYR A 115 13.03 5.27 9.03
N MET A 116 11.74 5.34 8.71
CA MET A 116 10.70 5.75 9.66
C MET A 116 10.55 4.77 10.81
N HIS A 117 10.77 3.47 10.61
CA HIS A 117 10.79 2.48 11.69
C HIS A 117 12.01 2.59 12.60
N ILE A 118 13.21 2.75 12.04
CA ILE A 118 14.44 2.77 12.85
C ILE A 118 14.63 4.11 13.57
N ASN A 119 14.12 5.20 13.01
CA ASN A 119 14.19 6.51 13.62
C ASN A 119 13.08 6.66 14.67
N LYS A 120 13.46 6.68 15.95
CA LYS A 120 12.51 6.77 17.08
C LYS A 120 11.56 7.96 17.00
N PHE A 121 12.01 9.11 16.49
CA PHE A 121 11.18 10.30 16.37
C PHE A 121 10.13 10.11 15.27
N LEU A 122 10.57 9.69 14.08
CA LEU A 122 9.66 9.47 12.94
C LEU A 122 8.67 8.34 13.24
N TYR A 123 9.13 7.24 13.85
CA TYR A 123 8.23 6.18 14.28
C TYR A 123 7.19 6.73 15.26
N LYS A 124 7.62 7.33 16.37
CA LYS A 124 6.69 7.75 17.43
C LYS A 124 5.67 8.78 16.95
N HIS A 125 6.05 9.73 16.11
CA HIS A 125 5.22 10.90 15.78
C HIS A 125 4.55 10.85 14.41
N ILE A 126 5.01 9.99 13.51
CA ILE A 126 4.52 9.91 12.13
C ILE A 126 4.00 8.50 11.87
N HIS A 127 4.89 7.52 11.83
CA HIS A 127 4.58 6.19 11.32
C HIS A 127 3.78 5.30 12.30
N SER A 128 3.88 5.55 13.60
CA SER A 128 3.10 4.83 14.62
C SER A 128 1.60 5.00 14.44
N LYS A 129 1.14 6.09 13.81
CA LYS A 129 -0.27 6.29 13.47
C LYS A 129 -0.77 5.17 12.57
N HIS A 130 0.01 4.79 11.56
CA HIS A 130 -0.34 3.69 10.66
C HIS A 130 -0.41 2.36 11.42
N HIS A 131 0.60 2.09 12.25
CA HIS A 131 0.68 0.91 13.12
C HIS A 131 -0.31 0.90 14.31
N THR A 132 -1.21 1.88 14.42
CA THR A 132 -2.38 1.73 15.29
C THR A 132 -3.38 0.71 14.76
N LEU A 133 -3.23 0.31 13.49
CA LEU A 133 -3.98 -0.76 12.81
C LEU A 133 -3.21 -2.08 12.82
N VAL A 134 -3.11 -2.71 13.99
CA VAL A 134 -2.46 -4.02 14.19
C VAL A 134 -3.09 -5.13 13.32
N VAL A 135 -4.40 -5.05 13.09
CA VAL A 135 -5.14 -5.89 12.14
C VAL A 135 -5.48 -5.02 10.93
N PRO A 136 -4.69 -5.09 9.84
CA PRO A 136 -4.91 -4.28 8.67
C PRO A 136 -6.19 -4.68 7.94
N TYR A 137 -6.81 -3.70 7.28
CA TYR A 137 -7.95 -3.88 6.39
C TYR A 137 -7.88 -2.88 5.23
N ALA A 138 -8.59 -3.15 4.14
CA ALA A 138 -8.45 -2.48 2.84
C ALA A 138 -8.43 -0.94 2.89
N PHE A 139 -9.46 -0.30 3.47
CA PHE A 139 -9.51 1.17 3.58
C PHE A 139 -8.63 1.75 4.70
N GLY A 140 -7.87 0.91 5.41
CA GLY A 140 -6.81 1.33 6.33
C GLY A 140 -5.48 1.62 5.63
N ALA A 141 -5.34 1.22 4.36
CA ALA A 141 -4.10 1.30 3.58
C ALA A 141 -3.44 2.69 3.52
N LEU A 142 -4.22 3.77 3.52
CA LEU A 142 -3.72 5.15 3.49
C LEU A 142 -3.97 5.89 4.82
N TYR A 143 -4.25 5.15 5.90
CA TYR A 143 -4.38 5.73 7.22
C TYR A 143 -3.01 6.00 7.82
N ASN A 144 -2.37 7.06 7.36
CA ASN A 144 -1.05 7.48 7.79
C ASN A 144 -1.03 8.97 8.14
N HIS A 145 0.09 9.46 8.65
CA HIS A 145 0.25 10.89 8.92
C HIS A 145 0.40 11.65 7.58
N PRO A 146 -0.16 12.85 7.37
CA PRO A 146 -0.05 13.54 6.05
C PRO A 146 1.39 13.73 5.56
N LEU A 147 2.35 14.00 6.47
CA LEU A 147 3.78 14.05 6.12
C LEU A 147 4.35 12.69 5.70
N GLU A 148 3.81 11.59 6.21
CA GLU A 148 4.15 10.25 5.76
C GLU A 148 3.73 10.05 4.32
N GLY A 149 2.45 10.32 4.00
CA GLY A 149 1.95 10.26 2.63
C GLY A 149 2.61 11.26 1.67
N LEU A 150 3.13 12.38 2.17
CA LEU A 150 3.98 13.27 1.38
C LEU A 150 5.31 12.60 1.02
N ILE A 151 6.02 12.11 2.04
CA ILE A 151 7.38 11.59 1.89
C ILE A 151 7.38 10.26 1.14
N LEU A 152 6.50 9.32 1.48
CA LEU A 152 6.44 8.00 0.86
C LEU A 152 5.70 8.06 -0.47
N ASP A 153 4.43 8.50 -0.47
CA ASP A 153 3.56 8.35 -1.65
C ASP A 153 3.81 9.44 -2.68
N THR A 154 3.84 10.72 -2.26
CA THR A 154 3.92 11.85 -3.21
C THR A 154 5.31 11.96 -3.82
N ILE A 155 6.37 11.95 -3.01
CA ILE A 155 7.75 12.01 -3.51
C ILE A 155 8.10 10.70 -4.25
N GLY A 156 7.75 9.54 -3.69
CA GLY A 156 7.98 8.25 -4.35
C GLY A 156 7.28 8.15 -5.69
N GLY A 157 6.01 8.57 -5.76
CA GLY A 157 5.25 8.64 -7.01
C GLY A 157 5.87 9.62 -8.02
N ALA A 158 6.26 10.82 -7.59
CA ALA A 158 6.92 11.79 -8.45
C ALA A 158 8.24 11.26 -9.03
N LEU A 159 9.07 10.59 -8.21
CA LEU A 159 10.30 9.96 -8.68
C LEU A 159 10.00 8.86 -9.70
N SER A 160 9.04 7.97 -9.44
CA SER A 160 8.62 6.94 -10.40
C SER A 160 8.13 7.54 -11.71
N PHE A 161 7.32 8.61 -11.66
CA PHE A 161 6.83 9.33 -12.83
C PHE A 161 7.96 9.90 -13.69
N LEU A 162 8.87 10.63 -13.05
CA LEU A 162 9.97 11.32 -13.74
C LEU A 162 11.00 10.35 -14.29
N VAL A 163 11.45 9.39 -13.48
CA VAL A 163 12.50 8.43 -13.88
C VAL A 163 12.01 7.48 -14.97
N ALA A 164 10.76 7.01 -14.90
CA ALA A 164 10.19 6.19 -15.96
C ALA A 164 9.79 7.02 -17.21
N GLY A 165 9.83 8.35 -17.15
CA GLY A 165 9.47 9.22 -18.27
C GLY A 165 8.01 9.09 -18.69
N MET A 166 7.11 8.84 -17.73
CA MET A 166 5.69 8.61 -18.02
C MET A 166 5.01 9.86 -18.59
N THR A 167 4.00 9.66 -19.43
CA THR A 167 3.03 10.72 -19.71
C THR A 167 2.04 10.84 -18.54
N PRO A 168 1.37 11.98 -18.34
CA PRO A 168 0.32 12.11 -17.33
C PRO A 168 -0.73 10.99 -17.41
N ARG A 169 -1.16 10.64 -18.61
CA ARG A 169 -2.08 9.52 -18.85
C ARG A 169 -1.53 8.16 -18.44
N THR A 170 -0.28 7.86 -18.79
CA THR A 170 0.39 6.62 -18.35
C THR A 170 0.47 6.57 -16.82
N ALA A 171 0.75 7.71 -16.19
CA ALA A 171 0.83 7.84 -14.74
C ALA A 171 -0.51 7.58 -14.05
N ILE A 172 -1.63 8.04 -14.61
CA ILE A 172 -2.98 7.72 -14.09
C ILE A 172 -3.16 6.21 -13.95
N PHE A 173 -2.85 5.45 -15.01
CA PHE A 173 -2.99 3.99 -14.97
C PHE A 173 -2.01 3.36 -13.98
N PHE A 174 -0.76 3.81 -13.96
CA PHE A 174 0.25 3.28 -13.05
C PHE A 174 -0.11 3.53 -11.58
N PHE A 175 -0.50 4.75 -11.21
CA PHE A 175 -0.86 5.08 -9.83
C PHE A 175 -2.19 4.47 -9.40
N SER A 176 -3.13 4.28 -10.34
CA SER A 176 -4.34 3.49 -10.07
C SER A 176 -3.99 2.04 -9.76
N PHE A 177 -3.07 1.44 -10.52
CA PHE A 177 -2.58 0.09 -10.27
C PHE A 177 -1.81 -0.03 -8.94
N ALA A 178 -0.91 0.92 -8.64
CA ALA A 178 -0.22 0.98 -7.36
C ALA A 178 -1.21 1.11 -6.19
N THR A 179 -2.25 1.93 -6.35
CA THR A 179 -3.32 2.09 -5.34
C THR A 179 -4.06 0.77 -5.11
N ILE A 180 -4.45 0.07 -6.18
CA ILE A 180 -5.06 -1.26 -6.09
C ILE A 180 -4.15 -2.20 -5.30
N LYS A 181 -2.85 -2.21 -5.64
CA LYS A 181 -1.86 -3.05 -4.97
C LYS A 181 -1.74 -2.74 -3.48
N THR A 182 -1.62 -1.47 -3.10
CA THR A 182 -1.54 -1.07 -1.69
C THR A 182 -2.79 -1.46 -0.91
N VAL A 183 -3.99 -1.29 -1.49
CA VAL A 183 -5.25 -1.71 -0.84
C VAL A 183 -5.32 -3.23 -0.70
N ASP A 184 -4.89 -3.99 -1.72
CA ASP A 184 -4.81 -5.45 -1.71
C ASP A 184 -3.86 -5.94 -0.60
N ASP A 185 -2.69 -5.32 -0.46
CA ASP A 185 -1.70 -5.65 0.58
C ASP A 185 -2.21 -5.42 2.00
N HIS A 186 -3.23 -4.58 2.17
CA HIS A 186 -3.83 -4.33 3.47
C HIS A 186 -5.16 -5.05 3.67
N CYS A 187 -5.66 -5.79 2.69
CA CYS A 187 -7.07 -6.22 2.70
C CYS A 187 -7.41 -7.21 3.83
N GLY A 188 -6.42 -7.86 4.43
CA GLY A 188 -6.61 -8.87 5.47
C GLY A 188 -7.20 -10.19 4.96
N LEU A 189 -7.30 -10.37 3.63
CA LEU A 189 -7.84 -11.54 2.96
C LEU A 189 -6.78 -12.26 2.13
N TRP A 190 -6.93 -13.57 2.01
CA TRP A 190 -6.18 -14.45 1.12
C TRP A 190 -7.14 -15.18 0.19
N LEU A 191 -7.59 -14.48 -0.85
CA LEU A 191 -8.61 -14.99 -1.77
C LEU A 191 -8.01 -15.98 -2.78
N PRO A 192 -8.71 -17.09 -3.08
CA PRO A 192 -8.27 -18.03 -4.10
C PRO A 192 -8.28 -17.34 -5.49
N GLY A 193 -7.20 -17.51 -6.25
CA GLY A 193 -7.07 -16.91 -7.58
C GLY A 193 -6.80 -15.40 -7.59
N ASN A 194 -6.43 -14.79 -6.46
CA ASN A 194 -5.96 -13.40 -6.47
C ASN A 194 -4.68 -13.27 -7.33
N ILE A 195 -4.85 -12.66 -8.51
CA ILE A 195 -3.77 -12.49 -9.49
C ILE A 195 -2.63 -11.63 -8.92
N LEU A 196 -2.92 -10.66 -8.05
CA LEU A 196 -1.89 -9.81 -7.44
C LEU A 196 -0.97 -10.63 -6.52
N HIS A 197 -1.53 -11.53 -5.72
CA HIS A 197 -0.76 -12.45 -4.89
C HIS A 197 0.08 -13.44 -5.71
N MET A 198 -0.37 -13.79 -6.92
CA MET A 198 0.38 -14.66 -7.84
C MET A 198 1.54 -13.94 -8.52
N LEU A 199 1.37 -12.66 -8.85
CA LEU A 199 2.38 -11.85 -9.54
C LEU A 199 3.40 -11.24 -8.59
N PHE A 200 3.01 -10.93 -7.35
CA PHE A 200 3.83 -10.18 -6.40
C PHE A 200 3.97 -10.93 -5.08
N SER A 201 5.22 -11.01 -4.60
CA SER A 201 5.51 -11.61 -3.29
C SER A 201 5.18 -10.70 -2.11
N ASN A 202 5.07 -9.39 -2.36
CA ASN A 202 4.43 -8.49 -1.42
C ASN A 202 2.92 -8.68 -1.57
N ASN A 203 2.23 -9.02 -0.49
CA ASN A 203 0.81 -9.38 -0.48
C ASN A 203 0.25 -9.19 0.94
N SER A 204 -1.03 -9.51 1.12
CA SER A 204 -1.72 -9.31 2.40
C SER A 204 -1.06 -10.02 3.58
N ALA A 205 -0.58 -11.26 3.41
CA ALA A 205 0.07 -12.01 4.49
C ALA A 205 1.46 -11.47 4.84
N TYR A 206 2.23 -11.06 3.83
CA TYR A 206 3.53 -10.42 4.01
C TYR A 206 3.41 -9.12 4.82
N HIS A 207 2.43 -8.29 4.48
CA HIS A 207 2.21 -7.00 5.13
C HIS A 207 1.50 -7.14 6.48
N ASP A 208 0.62 -8.13 6.63
CA ASP A 208 0.01 -8.47 7.93
C ASP A 208 1.07 -8.76 8.99
N ILE A 209 2.08 -9.57 8.65
CA ILE A 209 3.20 -9.86 9.54
C ILE A 209 3.91 -8.59 9.97
N HIS A 210 4.12 -7.64 9.07
CA HIS A 210 4.76 -6.37 9.37
C HIS A 210 4.00 -5.54 10.42
N HIS A 211 2.67 -5.50 10.32
CA HIS A 211 1.77 -4.81 11.27
C HIS A 211 1.70 -5.48 12.66
N GLN A 212 2.09 -6.75 12.77
CA GLN A 212 2.16 -7.40 14.06
C GLN A 212 3.25 -6.77 14.95
N LEU A 213 3.03 -6.77 16.27
CA LEU A 213 3.97 -6.16 17.23
C LEU A 213 5.41 -6.68 17.10
N TYR A 214 5.57 -7.96 16.76
CA TYR A 214 6.89 -8.59 16.53
C TYR A 214 7.46 -8.28 15.13
N GLY A 215 6.62 -7.90 14.18
CA GLY A 215 6.96 -7.66 12.78
C GLY A 215 7.52 -6.28 12.46
N ASN A 216 7.43 -5.32 13.40
CA ASN A 216 7.94 -3.96 13.30
C ASN A 216 9.44 -3.79 12.94
N LYS A 217 10.18 -4.90 12.77
CA LYS A 217 11.60 -4.93 12.39
C LYS A 217 11.84 -5.57 11.01
N TYR A 218 10.79 -6.02 10.33
CA TYR A 218 10.86 -6.83 9.13
C TYR A 218 9.85 -6.36 8.09
N ASN A 219 10.01 -6.84 6.86
CA ASN A 219 9.03 -6.69 5.77
C ASN A 219 8.68 -5.22 5.45
N PHE A 220 9.69 -4.40 5.18
CA PHE A 220 9.51 -2.97 4.89
C PHE A 220 9.21 -2.64 3.43
N SER A 221 9.47 -3.57 2.51
CA SER A 221 9.22 -3.38 1.09
C SER A 221 7.73 -3.13 0.83
N GLN A 222 7.42 -2.19 -0.06
CA GLN A 222 6.08 -1.95 -0.59
C GLN A 222 6.18 -1.09 -1.86
N PRO A 223 5.22 -1.19 -2.81
CA PRO A 223 4.09 -2.11 -2.79
C PRO A 223 4.28 -3.40 -3.61
N PHE A 224 5.33 -3.55 -4.44
CA PHE A 224 5.36 -4.66 -5.42
C PHE A 224 6.25 -5.85 -5.01
N PHE A 225 7.53 -5.61 -4.76
CA PHE A 225 8.54 -6.66 -4.61
C PHE A 225 9.19 -6.63 -3.23
N VAL A 226 9.51 -7.81 -2.71
CA VAL A 226 10.21 -7.99 -1.41
C VAL A 226 11.74 -7.99 -1.55
N MET A 227 12.25 -7.48 -2.68
CA MET A 227 13.65 -7.60 -3.07
C MET A 227 14.59 -6.95 -2.04
N TRP A 228 14.29 -5.72 -1.61
CA TRP A 228 15.14 -4.98 -0.68
C TRP A 228 15.21 -5.62 0.70
N ASP A 229 14.10 -6.18 1.19
CA ASP A 229 14.11 -6.97 2.42
C ASP A 229 15.01 -8.19 2.33
N LYS A 230 15.01 -8.88 1.18
CA LYS A 230 15.89 -10.03 0.94
C LYS A 230 17.36 -9.61 0.86
N ILE A 231 17.65 -8.53 0.14
CA ILE A 231 19.02 -8.02 -0.03
C ILE A 231 19.60 -7.54 1.31
N LEU A 232 18.81 -6.86 2.13
CA LEU A 232 19.28 -6.20 3.34
C LEU A 232 18.94 -6.96 4.64
N GLY A 233 18.49 -8.21 4.52
CA GLY A 233 18.27 -9.13 5.65
C GLY A 233 17.12 -8.74 6.57
N THR A 234 16.12 -8.00 6.06
CA THR A 234 14.90 -7.62 6.79
C THR A 234 13.66 -8.41 6.36
N TYR A 235 13.82 -9.43 5.51
CA TYR A 235 12.73 -10.33 5.12
C TYR A 235 12.39 -11.33 6.22
N MET A 236 11.13 -11.37 6.63
CA MET A 236 10.59 -12.39 7.51
C MET A 236 9.78 -13.41 6.70
N PRO A 237 10.30 -14.63 6.48
CA PRO A 237 9.56 -15.68 5.79
C PRO A 237 8.38 -16.18 6.64
N TYR A 238 7.32 -16.62 5.98
CA TYR A 238 6.09 -17.07 6.62
C TYR A 238 5.42 -18.24 5.93
N THR A 239 4.56 -18.93 6.68
CA THR A 239 3.58 -19.92 6.22
C THR A 239 2.18 -19.39 6.42
N LEU A 240 1.24 -19.85 5.59
CA LEU A 240 -0.19 -19.68 5.85
C LEU A 240 -0.74 -20.98 6.41
N GLU A 241 -1.32 -20.90 7.60
CA GLU A 241 -1.87 -22.05 8.31
C GLU A 241 -3.37 -21.89 8.54
N GLU A 242 -4.12 -22.98 8.46
CA GLU A 242 -5.52 -22.99 8.83
C GLU A 242 -5.70 -22.88 10.35
N ARG A 243 -6.62 -22.02 10.78
CA ARG A 243 -6.96 -21.88 12.20
C ARG A 243 -8.02 -22.91 12.59
N LYS A 244 -7.97 -23.40 13.83
CA LYS A 244 -8.94 -24.37 14.39
C LYS A 244 -10.41 -23.91 14.36
N GLY A 245 -10.69 -22.63 14.12
CA GLY A 245 -12.03 -22.04 14.02
C GLY A 245 -12.38 -21.50 12.64
N GLY A 246 -11.66 -21.90 11.59
CA GLY A 246 -11.81 -21.34 10.24
C GLY A 246 -10.94 -20.11 9.99
N GLY A 247 -10.63 -19.90 8.73
CA GLY A 247 -9.70 -18.86 8.28
C GLY A 247 -8.23 -19.24 8.37
N LEU A 248 -7.38 -18.27 8.04
CA LEU A 248 -5.95 -18.44 7.86
C LEU A 248 -5.15 -17.61 8.87
N GLU A 249 -3.91 -17.98 9.14
CA GLU A 249 -2.98 -17.19 9.94
C GLU A 249 -1.61 -17.17 9.24
N ALA A 250 -1.03 -15.99 9.09
CA ALA A 250 0.34 -15.84 8.60
C ALA A 250 1.31 -16.04 9.77
N ARG A 251 2.08 -17.14 9.76
CA ARG A 251 3.04 -17.49 10.81
C ARG A 251 4.48 -17.31 10.34
N PRO A 252 5.33 -16.56 11.07
CA PRO A 252 6.75 -16.49 10.77
C PRO A 252 7.46 -17.84 10.95
N VAL A 253 8.23 -18.26 9.95
CA VAL A 253 8.92 -19.58 9.94
C VAL A 253 10.00 -19.68 11.03
N ASN A 254 10.67 -18.56 11.36
CA ASN A 254 11.80 -18.56 12.29
C ASN A 254 11.43 -18.35 13.78
N LEU A 255 10.18 -17.96 14.09
CA LEU A 255 9.72 -17.84 15.49
C LEU A 255 9.20 -19.18 16.04
N GLY A 256 8.83 -20.13 15.18
CA GLY A 256 8.46 -21.50 15.60
C GLY A 256 9.62 -22.30 16.19
N LEU A 257 10.85 -22.11 15.68
CA LEU A 257 12.04 -22.84 16.15
C LEU A 257 12.51 -22.39 17.55
N ALA A 258 12.38 -21.11 17.87
CA ALA A 258 12.72 -20.60 19.20
C ALA A 258 11.67 -20.97 20.28
N ALA A 259 10.45 -21.31 19.86
CA ALA A 259 9.40 -21.82 20.75
C ALA A 259 9.56 -23.32 21.02
N GLN A 260 10.00 -24.11 20.03
CA GLN A 260 10.32 -25.53 20.19
C GLN A 260 11.60 -25.77 21.00
N SER A 261 12.60 -24.88 20.92
CA SER A 261 13.84 -25.01 21.70
C SER A 261 13.70 -24.64 23.19
N LYS A 262 12.50 -24.30 23.66
CA LYS A 262 12.20 -24.02 25.07
C LYS A 262 11.33 -25.09 25.73
N SER A 263 10.95 -26.13 24.98
CA SER A 263 10.15 -27.26 25.45
C SER A 263 10.93 -28.58 25.54
N ASP A 264 12.24 -28.54 25.25
CA ASP A 264 13.18 -29.66 25.45
C ASP A 264 14.19 -29.29 26.54
#